data_AF-A0A537R394-F1
#
_entry.id   AF-A0A537R394-F1
#
_cell.length_a   1.000
_cell.length_b   1.000
_cell.length_c   1.000
_cell.angle_alpha   90.00
_cell.angle_beta   90.00
_cell.angle_gamma   90.00
#
_symmetry.space_group_name_H-M   'P 1'
#
loop_
_entity.id
_entity.type
_entity.pdbx_description
1 polymer ?
#
loop_
_entity_poly.entity_id
_entity_poly.type
_entity_poly.pdbx_seq_one_letter_code
_entity_poly.pdbx_strand_id
1 'polypeptide(L)'
;MRIVGLWILLDALAATGLLDGRQATTQWKDADKLARRYPAVQVERDHIFVRDGSIYTSAGATAGLNLAMAWVEEGFGQDVALAIARRLVMFSKRSGAQPQISVHLMAQVPANTTA
;
A
#
# COMPACT_ATOMS: atom_id res chain seq x y z
N MET A 1 18.78 3.07 -6.78
CA MET A 1 17.75 2.11 -7.23
C MET A 1 16.60 2.14 -6.23
N ARG A 2 15.34 2.17 -6.68
CA ARG A 2 14.14 2.20 -5.83
C ARG A 2 13.40 0.87 -6.02
N ILE A 3 12.94 0.26 -4.93
CA ILE A 3 12.35 -1.09 -4.91
C ILE A 3 10.88 -0.97 -4.55
N VAL A 4 10.01 -1.56 -5.37
CA VAL A 4 8.55 -1.54 -5.19
C VAL A 4 8.06 -2.96 -4.91
N GLY A 5 7.49 -3.16 -3.73
CA GLY A 5 6.80 -4.38 -3.31
C GLY A 5 5.29 -4.24 -3.48
N LEU A 6 4.71 -5.04 -4.37
CA LEU A 6 3.26 -5.26 -4.40
C LEU A 6 2.89 -6.26 -3.30
N TRP A 7 1.68 -6.16 -2.75
CA TRP A 7 1.25 -6.93 -1.57
C TRP A 7 1.49 -8.45 -1.72
N ILE A 8 1.27 -9.02 -2.91
CA ILE A 8 1.47 -10.45 -3.21
C ILE A 8 2.91 -10.92 -3.06
N LEU A 9 3.89 -10.03 -3.22
CA LEU A 9 5.31 -10.37 -3.22
C LEU A 9 6.01 -10.01 -1.90
N LEU A 10 5.29 -9.51 -0.90
CA LEU A 10 5.93 -8.98 0.29
C LEU A 10 6.58 -10.07 1.15
N ASP A 11 6.00 -11.28 1.19
CA ASP A 11 6.62 -12.42 1.89
C ASP A 11 7.95 -12.81 1.26
N ALA A 12 8.02 -12.84 -0.08
CA ALA A 12 9.27 -13.11 -0.81
C ALA A 12 10.30 -11.99 -0.60
N LEU A 13 9.87 -10.73 -0.58
CA LEU A 13 10.76 -9.60 -0.33
C LEU A 13 11.31 -9.65 1.10
N ALA A 14 10.47 -9.96 2.09
CA ALA A 14 10.86 -10.13 3.48
C ALA A 14 11.84 -11.30 3.66
N ALA A 15 11.63 -12.42 2.95
CA ALA A 15 12.51 -13.59 3.00
C ALA A 15 13.95 -13.30 2.54
N THR A 16 14.19 -12.22 1.76
CA THR A 16 15.55 -11.82 1.37
C THR A 16 16.30 -11.05 2.46
N GLY A 17 15.66 -10.68 3.57
CA GLY A 17 16.21 -9.79 4.60
C GLY A 17 16.25 -8.31 4.20
N LEU A 18 15.81 -7.96 2.99
CA LEU A 18 15.82 -6.59 2.50
C LEU A 18 14.90 -5.65 3.32
N LEU A 19 13.89 -6.21 3.99
CA LEU A 19 12.94 -5.48 4.82
C LEU A 19 13.32 -5.45 6.31
N ASP A 20 14.46 -6.04 6.69
CA ASP A 20 14.86 -6.12 8.10
C ASP A 20 15.13 -4.71 8.66
N GLY A 21 14.46 -4.38 9.77
CA GLY A 21 14.50 -3.06 10.40
C GLY A 21 13.76 -1.96 9.64
N ARG A 22 13.02 -2.30 8.58
CA ARG A 22 12.29 -1.35 7.73
C ARG A 22 10.80 -1.39 7.96
N GLN A 23 10.14 -0.26 7.69
CA GLN A 23 8.68 -0.19 7.63
C GLN A 23 8.16 -0.74 6.30
N ALA A 24 7.14 -1.60 6.38
CA ALA A 24 6.49 -2.17 5.22
C ALA A 24 4.98 -2.38 5.48
N THR A 25 4.17 -2.38 4.44
CA THR A 25 2.74 -2.71 4.53
C THR A 25 2.34 -3.74 3.49
N THR A 26 1.33 -4.55 3.84
CA THR A 26 0.66 -5.53 2.98
C THR A 26 -0.84 -5.47 3.22
N GLN A 27 -1.63 -6.27 2.50
CA GLN A 27 -3.04 -6.40 2.76
C GLN A 27 -3.29 -6.77 4.23
N TRP A 28 -4.25 -6.10 4.87
CA TRP A 28 -4.63 -6.28 6.27
C TRP A 28 -4.78 -7.74 6.70
N LYS A 29 -5.32 -8.61 5.84
CA LYS A 29 -5.49 -10.05 6.11
C LYS A 29 -4.16 -10.79 6.30
N ASP A 30 -3.11 -10.35 5.64
CA ASP A 30 -1.78 -10.98 5.66
C ASP A 30 -0.82 -10.29 6.64
N ALA A 31 -1.16 -9.10 7.14
CA ALA A 31 -0.25 -8.28 7.94
C ALA A 31 0.21 -8.98 9.23
N ASP A 32 -0.70 -9.62 9.96
CA ASP A 32 -0.35 -10.37 11.18
C ASP A 32 0.47 -11.62 10.91
N LYS A 33 0.25 -12.27 9.76
CA LYS A 33 1.01 -13.44 9.35
C LYS A 33 2.44 -13.03 9.01
N LEU A 34 2.59 -11.95 8.26
CA LEU A 34 3.88 -11.40 7.88
C LEU A 34 4.69 -10.96 9.11
N ALA A 35 4.07 -10.19 10.03
CA ALA A 35 4.73 -9.72 11.25
C ALA A 35 5.22 -10.88 12.14
N ARG A 36 4.46 -11.97 12.21
CA ARG A 36 4.87 -13.18 12.94
C ARG A 36 6.02 -13.92 12.26
N ARG A 37 6.03 -13.98 10.93
CA ARG A 37 7.04 -14.71 10.16
C ARG A 37 8.36 -13.95 10.06
N TYR A 38 8.31 -12.63 9.98
CA TYR A 38 9.47 -11.75 9.82
C TYR A 38 9.46 -10.65 10.90
N PRO A 39 9.80 -10.96 12.16
CA PRO A 39 9.67 -10.03 13.28
C PRO A 39 10.62 -8.82 13.22
N ALA A 40 11.64 -8.88 12.38
CA ALA A 40 12.52 -7.74 12.11
C ALA A 40 11.86 -6.66 11.23
N VAL A 41 10.77 -7.00 10.52
CA VAL A 41 10.03 -6.06 9.66
C VAL A 41 9.01 -5.29 10.51
N GLN A 42 9.01 -3.97 10.41
CA GLN A 42 8.01 -3.11 11.06
C GLN A 42 6.76 -3.07 10.18
N VAL A 43 5.79 -3.95 10.45
CA VAL A 43 4.59 -4.08 9.62
C VAL A 43 3.53 -3.03 9.99
N GLU A 44 3.31 -2.08 9.08
CA GLU A 44 2.25 -1.06 9.16
C GLU A 44 0.93 -1.64 8.66
N ARG A 45 0.03 -1.99 9.58
CA ARG A 45 -1.23 -2.68 9.26
C ARG A 45 -2.27 -1.80 8.61
N ASP A 46 -2.30 -0.52 8.96
CA ASP A 46 -3.39 0.37 8.53
C ASP A 46 -3.04 1.17 7.28
N HIS A 47 -1.76 1.32 6.95
CA HIS A 47 -1.35 2.13 5.81
C HIS A 47 -1.70 1.43 4.48
N ILE A 48 -2.18 2.19 3.50
CA ILE A 48 -2.40 1.67 2.15
C ILE A 48 -1.07 1.52 1.40
N PHE A 49 -0.10 2.40 1.65
CA PHE A 49 1.27 2.21 1.18
C PHE A 49 2.26 2.85 2.15
N VAL A 50 3.47 2.32 2.19
CA VAL A 50 4.57 2.81 3.03
C VAL A 50 5.78 3.10 2.15
N ARG A 51 6.48 4.17 2.49
CA ARG A 51 7.78 4.53 1.96
C ARG A 51 8.80 4.51 3.09
N ASP A 52 9.80 3.65 2.98
CA ASP A 52 10.98 3.65 3.85
C ASP A 52 12.23 3.80 2.97
N GLY A 53 12.70 5.04 2.85
CA GLY A 53 13.83 5.39 1.98
C GLY A 53 13.59 5.02 0.51
N SER A 54 14.30 4.00 0.04
CA SER A 54 14.23 3.47 -1.32
C SER A 54 13.22 2.35 -1.51
N ILE A 55 12.60 1.86 -0.42
CA ILE A 55 11.64 0.75 -0.43
C ILE A 55 10.22 1.31 -0.34
N TYR A 56 9.35 0.85 -1.24
CA TYR A 56 7.94 1.21 -1.29
C TYR A 56 7.12 -0.07 -1.26
N THR A 57 6.12 -0.12 -0.40
CA THR A 57 5.26 -1.30 -0.26
C THR A 57 3.79 -0.86 -0.27
N SER A 58 2.90 -1.71 -0.78
CA SER A 58 1.47 -1.39 -0.91
C SER A 58 0.59 -2.51 -0.41
N ALA A 59 -0.57 -2.15 0.12
CA ALA A 59 -1.53 -3.04 0.75
C ALA A 59 -2.50 -3.74 -0.23
N GLY A 60 -2.34 -3.54 -1.53
CA GLY A 60 -3.20 -4.13 -2.55
C GLY A 60 -3.14 -3.39 -3.88
N ALA A 61 -3.88 -3.86 -4.88
CA ALA A 61 -3.81 -3.29 -6.23
C ALA A 61 -4.20 -1.80 -6.30
N THR A 62 -5.33 -1.41 -5.70
CA THR A 62 -5.76 0.00 -5.65
C THR A 62 -4.78 0.86 -4.87
N ALA A 63 -4.19 0.32 -3.80
CA ALA A 63 -3.17 1.02 -3.04
C ALA A 63 -1.85 1.18 -3.83
N GLY A 64 -1.49 0.18 -4.64
CA GLY A 64 -0.38 0.23 -5.58
C GLY A 64 -0.54 1.34 -6.62
N LEU A 65 -1.77 1.60 -7.07
CA LEU A 65 -2.06 2.74 -7.94
C LEU A 65 -1.81 4.08 -7.22
N ASN A 66 -2.27 4.22 -5.98
CA ASN A 66 -2.01 5.43 -5.18
C ASN A 66 -0.51 5.63 -4.91
N LEU A 67 0.22 4.54 -4.66
CA LEU A 67 1.67 4.54 -4.54
C LEU A 67 2.35 5.01 -5.84
N ALA A 68 1.93 4.48 -7.00
CA ALA A 68 2.45 4.93 -8.29
C ALA A 68 2.22 6.43 -8.50
N MET A 69 1.06 6.95 -8.08
CA MET A 69 0.77 8.38 -8.16
C MET A 69 1.65 9.23 -7.24
N ALA A 70 1.88 8.77 -6.00
CA ALA A 70 2.82 9.42 -5.09
C ALA A 70 4.23 9.43 -5.68
N TRP A 71 4.61 8.36 -6.38
CA TRP A 71 5.93 8.26 -6.98
C TRP A 71 6.11 9.18 -8.19
N VAL A 72 5.07 9.31 -9.03
CA VAL A 72 5.04 10.30 -10.12
C VAL A 72 5.11 11.73 -9.55
N GLU A 73 4.34 12.03 -8.51
CA GLU A 73 4.33 13.35 -7.87
C GLU A 73 5.71 13.74 -7.34
N GLU A 74 6.43 12.80 -6.73
CA GLU A 74 7.80 13.04 -6.25
C GLU A 74 8.79 13.33 -7.38
N GLY A 75 8.61 12.72 -8.56
CA GLY A 75 9.53 12.88 -9.70
C GLY A 75 9.20 14.04 -10.63
N PHE A 76 7.90 14.36 -10.78
CA PHE A 76 7.38 15.22 -11.85
C PHE A 76 6.43 16.30 -11.34
N GLY A 77 6.22 16.38 -10.02
CA GLY A 77 5.34 17.34 -9.39
C GLY A 77 3.86 16.93 -9.39
N GLN A 78 3.09 17.65 -8.59
CA GLN A 78 1.68 17.37 -8.34
C GLN A 78 0.82 17.48 -9.61
N ASP A 79 1.10 18.44 -10.50
CA ASP A 79 0.31 18.68 -11.70
C ASP A 79 0.32 17.49 -12.67
N VAL A 80 1.50 16.90 -12.88
CA VAL A 80 1.66 15.71 -13.72
C VAL A 80 0.95 14.51 -13.10
N ALA A 81 1.10 14.31 -11.79
CA ALA A 81 0.37 13.27 -11.08
C ALA A 81 -1.15 13.44 -11.22
N LEU A 82 -1.69 14.64 -11.01
CA LEU A 82 -3.11 14.89 -11.17
C LEU A 82 -3.60 14.68 -12.62
N ALA A 83 -2.79 15.04 -13.61
CA ALA A 83 -3.12 14.80 -15.02
C ALA A 83 -3.24 13.30 -15.33
N ILE A 84 -2.31 12.47 -14.83
CA ILE A 84 -2.36 11.02 -15.00
C ILE A 84 -3.54 10.42 -14.23
N ALA A 85 -3.77 10.83 -12.98
CA ALA A 85 -4.89 10.35 -12.18
C ALA A 85 -6.25 10.62 -12.86
N ARG A 86 -6.42 11.81 -13.46
CA ARG A 86 -7.60 12.15 -14.27
C ARG A 86 -7.73 11.24 -15.49
N ARG A 87 -6.63 10.99 -16.21
CA ARG A 87 -6.63 10.09 -17.39
C ARG A 87 -6.97 8.65 -17.03
N LEU A 88 -6.60 8.20 -15.83
CA LEU A 88 -6.96 6.89 -15.28
C LEU A 88 -8.34 6.86 -14.63
N VAL A 89 -9.09 7.98 -14.65
CA VAL A 89 -10.42 8.12 -14.05
C VAL A 89 -10.42 7.71 -12.57
N MET A 90 -9.33 8.03 -11.85
CA MET A 90 -9.25 7.78 -10.43
C MET A 90 -10.28 8.65 -9.70
N PHE A 91 -11.15 8.01 -8.94
CA PHE A 91 -12.14 8.72 -8.11
C PHE A 91 -11.47 9.63 -7.07
N SER A 92 -10.38 9.17 -6.45
CA SER A 92 -9.62 9.95 -5.46
C SER A 92 -8.18 9.44 -5.34
N LYS A 93 -7.22 10.36 -5.14
CA LYS A 93 -5.84 10.04 -4.75
C LYS A 93 -5.78 10.01 -3.22
N ARG A 94 -5.39 8.87 -2.66
CA ARG A 94 -5.26 8.63 -1.22
C ARG A 94 -3.81 8.79 -0.77
N SER A 95 -3.61 9.33 0.42
CA SER A 95 -2.29 9.37 1.06
C SER A 95 -1.94 8.02 1.70
N GLY A 96 -0.65 7.70 1.79
CA GLY A 96 -0.17 6.39 2.26
C GLY A 96 -0.64 6.01 3.65
N ALA A 97 -0.71 7.00 4.56
CA ALA A 97 -1.14 6.81 5.95
C ALA A 97 -2.66 6.58 6.11
N GLN A 98 -3.45 6.63 5.04
CA GLN A 98 -4.88 6.34 5.15
C GLN A 98 -5.12 4.87 5.48
N PRO A 99 -6.15 4.57 6.29
CA PRO A 99 -6.52 3.21 6.68
C PRO A 99 -6.90 2.35 5.46
N GLN A 100 -6.68 1.04 5.52
CA GLN A 100 -7.07 0.06 4.48
C GLN A 100 -8.60 -0.19 4.38
N ILE A 101 -9.38 0.88 4.48
CA ILE A 101 -10.84 0.85 4.54
C ILE A 101 -11.40 1.68 3.39
N SER A 102 -12.53 1.23 2.84
CA SER A 102 -13.36 2.02 1.93
C SER A 102 -14.72 2.22 2.58
N VAL A 103 -14.92 3.38 3.21
CA VAL A 103 -16.18 3.74 3.89
C VAL A 103 -17.36 3.63 2.93
N HIS A 104 -17.20 4.06 1.68
CA HIS A 104 -18.24 3.97 0.67
C HIS A 104 -18.61 2.53 0.34
N LEU A 105 -17.63 1.62 0.24
CA LEU A 105 -17.90 0.21 -0.01
C LEU A 105 -18.53 -0.47 1.21
N MET A 106 -18.11 -0.13 2.43
CA MET A 106 -18.74 -0.63 3.66
C MET A 106 -20.22 -0.27 3.72
N ALA A 107 -20.60 0.94 3.30
CA ALA A 107 -22.00 1.36 3.23
C ALA A 107 -22.81 0.62 2.15
N GLN A 108 -22.15 -0.02 1.18
CA GLN A 108 -22.80 -0.86 0.15
C GLN A 108 -22.90 -2.33 0.56
N VAL A 109 -22.18 -2.77 1.60
CA VAL A 109 -22.29 -4.14 2.10
C VAL A 109 -23.66 -4.31 2.78
N PRO A 110 -24.52 -5.23 2.29
CA PRO A 110 -25.81 -5.49 2.92
C PRO A 110 -25.60 -5.97 4.37
N ALA A 111 -26.48 -5.57 5.28
CA ALA A 111 -26.39 -5.89 6.72
C ALA A 111 -26.38 -7.40 7.05
N ASN A 112 -26.56 -8.29 6.07
CA ASN A 112 -26.76 -9.73 6.28
C ASN A 112 -25.55 -10.62 5.95
N THR A 113 -24.36 -10.06 5.72
CA THR A 113 -23.15 -10.89 5.53
C THR A 113 -22.30 -10.89 6.81
N THR A 114 -22.75 -11.63 7.82
CA THR A 114 -21.91 -12.12 8.91
C THR A 114 -21.83 -13.63 8.77
N ALA A 115 -20.67 -14.13 8.33
CA ALA A 115 -20.26 -15.53 8.43
C ALA A 115 -18.75 -15.55 8.67
#